data_AF-A0A7V8QTZ1-F1
#
_entry.id   AF-A0A7V8QTZ1-F1
#
_cell.length_a   1.000
_cell.length_b   1.000
_cell.length_c   1.000
_cell.angle_alpha   90.00
_cell.angle_beta   90.00
_cell.angle_gamma   90.00
#
_symmetry.space_group_name_H-M   'P 1'
#
loop_
_entity.id
_entity.type
_entity.pdbx_description
1 polymer ?
#
loop_
_entity_poly.entity_id
_entity_poly.type
_entity_poly.pdbx_seq_one_letter_code
_entity_poly.pdbx_strand_id
1 'polypeptide(L)'
;MQGSIYEFVKKKLISHGVNQTPDGLVTLENKLLFLDFVQLERAVRNADFDAVQSAVKRIDERVRSLGKRHLIVFAYLYLFFSDGTPERTHTDTKDDGVVLRSVEYRRAVTPEERLIADWGSLWFERCGKSLLRAVYASKT
;
A
#
# COMPACT_ATOMS: atom_id res chain seq x y z
N MET A 1 -4.61 7.71 22.36
CA MET A 1 -5.98 7.62 21.79
C MET A 1 -5.93 6.80 20.51
N GLN A 2 -6.45 5.58 20.52
CA GLN A 2 -6.57 4.78 19.30
C GLN A 2 -7.73 5.37 18.49
N GLY A 3 -7.41 6.12 17.43
CA GLY A 3 -8.44 6.66 16.53
C GLY A 3 -9.25 5.54 15.87
N SER A 4 -10.46 5.84 15.42
CA SER A 4 -11.27 4.86 14.68
C SER A 4 -10.49 4.35 13.46
N ILE A 5 -10.73 3.10 13.04
CA ILE A 5 -10.07 2.52 11.86
C ILE A 5 -10.25 3.41 10.61
N TYR A 6 -11.39 4.08 10.50
CA TYR A 6 -11.68 5.04 9.43
C TYR A 6 -10.72 6.24 9.46
N GLU A 7 -10.49 6.84 10.62
CA GLU A 7 -9.53 7.94 10.77
C GLU A 7 -8.10 7.49 10.48
N PHE A 8 -7.73 6.28 10.91
CA PHE A 8 -6.43 5.71 10.59
C PHE A 8 -6.25 5.55 9.07
N VAL A 9 -7.22 4.93 8.40
CA VAL A 9 -7.18 4.69 6.94
C VAL A 9 -7.11 6.01 6.19
N LYS A 10 -7.94 6.99 6.57
CA LYS A 10 -7.94 8.33 5.97
C LYS A 10 -6.57 9.00 6.11
N LYS A 11 -6.00 9.03 7.31
CA LYS A 11 -4.68 9.63 7.56
C LYS A 11 -3.57 8.93 6.78
N LYS A 12 -3.60 7.60 6.73
CA LYS A 12 -2.61 6.82 5.98
C LYS A 12 -2.71 7.10 4.48
N LEU A 13 -3.90 7.10 3.90
CA LEU A 13 -4.11 7.49 2.50
C LEU A 13 -3.61 8.93 2.22
N ILE A 14 -3.90 9.88 3.11
CA ILE A 14 -3.40 11.27 2.99
C ILE A 14 -1.87 11.30 3.01
N SER A 15 -1.22 10.51 3.87
CA SER A 15 0.26 10.42 3.89
C SER A 15 0.85 9.86 2.58
N HIS A 16 0.06 9.14 1.79
CA HIS A 16 0.43 8.67 0.46
C HIS A 16 0.03 9.63 -0.67
N GLY A 17 -0.52 10.80 -0.34
CA GLY A 17 -0.78 11.87 -1.29
C GLY A 17 -2.12 11.81 -2.04
N VAL A 18 -3.09 11.03 -1.56
CA VAL A 18 -4.44 10.98 -2.21
C VAL A 18 -5.09 12.36 -2.29
N ASN A 19 -4.78 13.28 -1.38
CA ASN A 19 -5.34 14.64 -1.36
C ASN A 19 -4.60 15.64 -2.25
N GLN A 20 -3.57 15.20 -2.99
CA GLN A 20 -2.76 16.10 -3.82
C GLN A 20 -3.35 16.31 -5.21
N THR A 21 -4.37 15.56 -5.62
CA THR A 21 -4.96 15.61 -6.96
C THR A 21 -6.49 15.44 -6.89
N PRO A 22 -7.27 16.01 -7.84
CA PRO A 22 -8.70 15.76 -7.92
C PRO A 22 -9.04 14.28 -8.04
N ASP A 23 -8.30 13.53 -8.87
CA ASP A 23 -8.52 12.10 -9.04
C ASP A 23 -8.18 11.31 -7.77
N GLY A 24 -7.11 11.69 -7.08
CA GLY A 24 -6.76 11.10 -5.80
C GLY A 24 -7.85 11.28 -4.74
N LEU A 25 -8.50 12.45 -4.68
CA LEU A 25 -9.57 12.75 -3.72
C LEU A 25 -10.76 11.81 -3.85
N VAL A 26 -11.02 11.26 -5.04
CA VAL A 26 -12.04 10.22 -5.26
C VAL A 26 -11.83 9.01 -4.32
N THR A 27 -10.58 8.70 -3.95
CA THR A 27 -10.24 7.63 -3.01
C THR A 27 -10.81 7.87 -1.60
N LEU A 28 -10.98 9.14 -1.21
CA LEU A 28 -11.57 9.54 0.07
C LEU A 28 -13.08 9.81 -0.03
N GLU A 29 -13.51 10.43 -1.12
CA GLU A 29 -14.89 10.91 -1.30
C GLU A 29 -15.86 9.81 -1.76
N ASN A 30 -15.38 8.87 -2.57
CA ASN A 30 -16.20 7.73 -2.95
C ASN A 30 -16.31 6.76 -1.76
N LYS A 31 -17.47 6.78 -1.10
CA LYS A 31 -17.74 5.98 0.11
C LYS A 31 -17.39 4.50 -0.06
N LEU A 32 -17.77 3.88 -1.18
CA LEU A 32 -17.55 2.44 -1.36
C LEU A 32 -16.08 2.12 -1.59
N LEU A 33 -15.36 2.97 -2.32
CA LEU A 33 -13.91 2.85 -2.50
C LEU A 33 -13.18 3.00 -1.17
N PHE A 34 -13.52 4.03 -0.40
CA PHE A 34 -12.95 4.23 0.93
C PHE A 34 -13.22 3.04 1.86
N LEU A 35 -14.42 2.46 1.82
CA LEU A 35 -14.74 1.26 2.59
C LEU A 35 -13.91 0.04 2.17
N ASP A 36 -13.59 -0.12 0.87
CA ASP A 36 -12.68 -1.19 0.44
C ASP A 36 -11.26 -1.00 1.01
N PHE A 37 -10.77 0.23 1.14
CA PHE A 37 -9.50 0.52 1.85
C PHE A 37 -9.59 0.23 3.35
N VAL A 38 -10.76 0.44 3.98
CA VAL A 38 -10.97 0.04 5.38
C VAL A 38 -10.94 -1.48 5.52
N GLN A 39 -11.51 -2.23 4.56
CA GLN A 39 -11.43 -3.69 4.55
C GLN A 39 -10.00 -4.18 4.30
N LEU A 40 -9.26 -3.50 3.43
CA LEU A 40 -7.83 -3.77 3.23
C LEU A 40 -7.06 -3.62 4.55
N GLU A 41 -7.26 -2.54 5.29
CA GLU A 41 -6.61 -2.33 6.59
C GLU A 41 -6.97 -3.40 7.62
N ARG A 42 -8.23 -3.86 7.65
CA ARG A 42 -8.63 -4.98 8.52
C ARG A 42 -7.88 -6.27 8.16
N ALA A 43 -7.79 -6.58 6.86
CA ALA A 43 -7.07 -7.76 6.38
C ALA A 43 -5.57 -7.68 6.73
N VAL A 44 -4.96 -6.51 6.55
CA VAL A 44 -3.55 -6.26 6.93
C VAL A 44 -3.33 -6.47 8.42
N ARG A 45 -4.18 -5.91 9.29
CA ARG A 45 -4.06 -6.08 10.76
C ARG A 45 -4.20 -7.52 11.23
N ASN A 46 -4.96 -8.33 10.49
CA ASN A 46 -5.14 -9.75 10.78
C ASN A 46 -4.06 -10.62 10.12
N ALA A 47 -3.13 -10.02 9.38
CA ALA A 47 -2.13 -10.72 8.57
C ALA A 47 -2.74 -11.77 7.62
N ASP A 48 -3.95 -11.51 7.12
CA ASP A 48 -4.68 -12.41 6.22
C ASP A 48 -4.38 -12.05 4.76
N PHE A 49 -3.45 -12.79 4.15
CA PHE A 49 -2.99 -12.52 2.79
C PHE A 49 -4.09 -12.68 1.74
N ASP A 50 -4.96 -13.70 1.88
CA ASP A 50 -6.05 -13.95 0.93
C ASP A 50 -7.11 -12.83 1.00
N ALA A 51 -7.42 -12.37 2.22
CA ALA A 51 -8.30 -11.22 2.41
C ALA A 51 -7.68 -9.92 1.87
N VAL A 52 -6.36 -9.74 1.99
CA VAL A 52 -5.63 -8.61 1.38
C VAL A 52 -5.76 -8.65 -0.14
N GLN A 53 -5.48 -9.78 -0.78
CA GLN A 53 -5.60 -9.93 -2.22
C GLN A 53 -7.04 -9.68 -2.70
N SER A 54 -8.01 -10.21 -1.97
CA SER A 54 -9.44 -10.00 -2.25
C SER A 54 -9.84 -8.54 -2.12
N ALA A 55 -9.33 -7.82 -1.12
CA ALA A 55 -9.58 -6.39 -0.95
C ALA A 55 -8.95 -5.56 -2.07
N VAL A 56 -7.70 -5.84 -2.46
CA VAL A 56 -7.04 -5.17 -3.59
C VAL A 56 -7.78 -5.41 -4.89
N LYS A 57 -8.28 -6.63 -5.12
CA LYS A 57 -9.10 -6.95 -6.30
C LYS A 57 -10.39 -6.11 -6.35
N ARG A 58 -11.11 -5.98 -5.23
CA ARG A 58 -12.31 -5.12 -5.14
C ARG A 58 -11.99 -3.65 -5.42
N ILE A 59 -10.85 -3.16 -4.90
CA ILE A 59 -10.38 -1.80 -5.19
C ILE A 59 -10.13 -1.65 -6.70
N ASP A 60 -9.40 -2.57 -7.33
CA ASP A 60 -9.08 -2.53 -8.77
C ASP A 60 -10.35 -2.54 -9.63
N GLU A 61 -11.29 -3.44 -9.35
CA GLU A 61 -12.60 -3.49 -10.02
C GLU A 61 -13.36 -2.17 -9.90
N ARG A 62 -13.39 -1.58 -8.70
CA ARG A 62 -14.09 -0.32 -8.45
C ARG A 62 -13.43 0.86 -9.14
N VAL A 63 -12.11 1.00 -9.06
CA VAL A 63 -11.42 2.11 -9.75
C VAL A 63 -11.50 1.97 -11.27
N ARG A 64 -11.57 0.73 -11.79
CA ARG A 64 -11.86 0.48 -13.21
C ARG A 64 -13.27 0.89 -13.59
N SER A 65 -14.29 0.56 -12.78
CA SER A 65 -15.68 0.97 -13.07
C SER A 65 -15.87 2.49 -13.04
N LEU A 66 -14.99 3.21 -12.31
CA LEU A 66 -14.95 4.67 -12.29
C LEU A 66 -14.16 5.29 -13.45
N GLY A 67 -13.56 4.48 -14.33
CA GLY A 67 -12.65 4.95 -15.39
C GLY A 67 -11.30 5.48 -14.86
N LYS A 68 -10.99 5.26 -13.58
CA LYS A 68 -9.83 5.80 -12.87
C LYS A 68 -8.87 4.70 -12.43
N ARG A 69 -8.57 3.76 -13.33
CA ARG A 69 -7.71 2.58 -13.03
C ARG A 69 -6.38 2.95 -12.38
N HIS A 70 -5.82 4.12 -12.70
CA HIS A 70 -4.58 4.60 -12.11
C HIS A 70 -4.61 4.73 -10.57
N LEU A 71 -5.79 4.90 -9.96
CA LEU A 71 -5.94 5.01 -8.50
C LEU A 71 -5.62 3.72 -7.74
N ILE A 72 -5.54 2.56 -8.42
CA ILE A 72 -5.10 1.30 -7.78
C ILE A 72 -3.70 1.42 -7.15
N VAL A 73 -2.89 2.37 -7.65
CA VAL A 73 -1.55 2.62 -7.10
C VAL A 73 -1.57 2.97 -5.61
N PHE A 74 -2.64 3.59 -5.14
CA PHE A 74 -2.79 3.89 -3.71
C PHE A 74 -2.95 2.63 -2.87
N ALA A 75 -3.52 1.54 -3.39
CA ALA A 75 -3.54 0.26 -2.68
C ALA A 75 -2.14 -0.37 -2.60
N TYR A 76 -1.35 -0.28 -3.67
CA TYR A 76 0.03 -0.78 -3.66
C TYR A 76 0.90 0.03 -2.68
N LEU A 77 0.80 1.36 -2.70
CA LEU A 77 1.46 2.24 -1.73
C LEU A 77 1.01 1.97 -0.30
N TYR A 78 -0.28 1.70 -0.09
CA TYR A 78 -0.84 1.40 1.23
C TYR A 78 -0.20 0.15 1.87
N LEU A 79 0.09 -0.86 1.05
CA LEU A 79 0.73 -2.11 1.48
C LEU A 79 2.24 -1.96 1.59
N PHE A 80 2.85 -1.27 0.61
CA PHE A 80 4.30 -1.03 0.57
C PHE A 80 4.81 -0.14 1.69
N PHE A 81 4.00 0.78 2.21
CA PHE A 81 4.36 1.58 3.38
C PHE A 81 3.64 1.05 4.63
N SER A 82 3.97 -0.19 4.99
CA SER A 82 3.47 -0.88 6.19
C SER A 82 4.63 -1.27 7.12
N ASP A 83 4.31 -1.68 8.36
CA ASP A 83 5.30 -2.20 9.30
C ASP A 83 6.02 -3.45 8.79
N GLY A 84 5.41 -4.18 7.84
CA GLY A 84 6.02 -5.32 7.16
C GLY A 84 7.13 -4.94 6.19
N THR A 85 7.36 -3.65 5.95
CA THR A 85 8.44 -3.13 5.11
C THR A 85 9.64 -2.77 6.00
N PRO A 86 10.86 -3.24 5.67
CA PRO A 86 12.04 -2.93 6.47
C PRO A 86 12.25 -1.42 6.62
N GLU A 87 12.58 -0.99 7.83
CA GLU A 87 13.04 0.38 8.06
C GLU A 87 14.44 0.58 7.49
N ARG A 88 15.30 -0.43 7.67
CA ARG A 88 16.66 -0.46 7.12
C ARG A 88 16.98 -1.83 6.56
N THR A 89 17.70 -1.82 5.45
CA THR A 89 18.34 -3.03 4.90
C THR A 89 19.83 -2.83 5.00
N HIS A 90 20.52 -3.73 5.71
CA HIS A 90 21.96 -3.79 5.77
C HIS A 90 22.45 -4.82 4.77
N THR A 91 23.44 -4.43 3.98
CA THR A 91 24.16 -5.32 3.08
C THR A 91 25.59 -5.32 3.55
N ASP A 92 26.04 -6.44 4.08
CA ASP A 92 27.42 -6.64 4.50
C ASP A 92 28.06 -7.68 3.57
N THR A 93 29.29 -7.42 3.14
CA THR A 93 30.01 -8.34 2.25
C THR A 93 31.16 -8.92 3.05
N LYS A 94 31.10 -10.23 3.30
CA LYS A 94 32.19 -10.94 3.97
C LYS A 94 33.38 -11.12 3.02
N ASP A 95 34.57 -11.34 3.59
CA ASP A 95 35.83 -11.47 2.88
C ASP A 95 35.88 -12.63 1.85
N ASP A 96 34.96 -13.58 1.95
CA ASP A 96 34.75 -14.68 1.00
C ASP A 96 33.80 -14.34 -0.17
N GLY A 97 33.34 -13.09 -0.24
CA GLY A 97 32.36 -12.62 -1.22
C GLY A 97 30.91 -12.96 -0.86
N VAL A 98 30.65 -13.54 0.32
CA VAL A 98 29.28 -13.81 0.78
C VAL A 98 28.62 -12.50 1.20
N VAL A 99 27.54 -12.15 0.51
CA VAL A 99 26.70 -11.01 0.85
C VAL A 99 25.70 -11.44 1.91
N LEU A 100 25.87 -10.95 3.13
CA LEU A 100 24.89 -11.07 4.20
C LEU A 100 23.91 -9.89 4.11
N ARG A 101 22.64 -10.19 3.88
CA ARG A 101 21.56 -9.20 3.94
C ARG A 101 20.79 -9.36 5.25
N SER A 102 20.86 -8.37 6.12
CA SER A 102 20.00 -8.28 7.30
C SER A 102 19.02 -7.12 7.16
N VAL A 103 17.84 -7.26 7.77
CA VAL A 103 16.76 -6.29 7.68
C VAL A 103 16.32 -5.91 9.09
N GLU A 104 16.20 -4.62 9.33
CA GLU A 104 15.66 -4.06 10.56
C GLU A 104 14.21 -3.63 10.31
N TYR A 105 13.29 -4.11 11.14
CA TYR A 105 11.90 -3.71 11.14
C TYR A 105 11.61 -2.83 12.36
N ARG A 106 10.62 -1.95 12.25
CA ARG A 106 10.18 -1.05 13.35
C ARG A 106 9.65 -1.80 14.58
N ARG A 107 9.22 -3.05 14.37
CA ARG A 107 8.73 -3.98 15.40
C ARG A 107 8.96 -5.42 14.94
N ALA A 108 8.63 -6.39 15.79
CA ALA A 108 8.51 -7.78 15.34
C ALA A 108 7.43 -7.89 14.24
N VAL A 109 7.77 -8.57 13.14
CA VAL A 109 6.94 -8.73 11.94
C VAL A 109 6.80 -10.22 11.64
N THR A 110 5.57 -10.70 11.41
CA THR A 110 5.33 -12.10 11.06
C THR A 110 5.69 -12.39 9.59
N PRO A 111 5.92 -13.65 9.20
CA PRO A 111 6.11 -14.01 7.79
C PRO A 111 4.99 -13.50 6.88
N GLU A 112 3.74 -13.53 7.33
CA GLU A 112 2.58 -13.08 6.58
C GLU A 112 2.55 -11.56 6.40
N GLU A 113 2.87 -10.80 7.45
CA GLU A 113 3.00 -9.33 7.34
C GLU A 113 4.10 -8.94 6.35
N ARG A 114 5.21 -9.68 6.33
CA ARG A 114 6.28 -9.51 5.35
C ARG A 114 5.82 -9.85 3.94
N LEU A 115 5.13 -10.97 3.76
CA LEU A 115 4.58 -11.39 2.47
C LEU A 115 3.62 -10.34 1.89
N ILE A 116 2.75 -9.77 2.72
CA ILE A 116 1.84 -8.68 2.34
C ILE A 116 2.63 -7.46 1.85
N ALA A 117 3.67 -7.05 2.57
CA ALA A 117 4.51 -5.91 2.23
C ALA A 117 5.30 -6.15 0.93
N ASP A 118 5.95 -7.30 0.81
CA ASP A 118 6.72 -7.71 -0.38
C ASP A 118 5.82 -7.75 -1.63
N TRP A 119 4.61 -8.27 -1.50
CA TRP A 119 3.63 -8.29 -2.58
C TRP A 119 3.19 -6.88 -2.99
N GLY A 120 2.96 -5.99 -2.02
CA GLY A 120 2.70 -4.57 -2.29
C GLY A 120 3.86 -3.88 -3.03
N SER A 121 5.11 -4.13 -2.60
CA SER A 121 6.33 -3.62 -3.23
C SER A 121 6.45 -4.08 -4.67
N LEU A 122 6.26 -5.39 -4.93
CA LEU A 122 6.33 -5.98 -6.25
C LEU A 122 5.37 -5.31 -7.24
N TRP A 123 4.12 -5.08 -6.84
CA TRP A 123 3.15 -4.39 -7.68
C TRP A 123 3.49 -2.92 -7.90
N PHE A 124 3.97 -2.23 -6.86
CA PHE A 124 4.40 -0.85 -6.98
C PHE A 124 5.61 -0.71 -7.92
N GLU A 125 6.59 -1.61 -7.85
CA GLU A 125 7.75 -1.62 -8.75
C GLU A 125 7.33 -1.91 -10.20
N ARG A 126 6.42 -2.86 -10.39
CA ARG A 126 5.95 -3.28 -11.72
C ARG A 126 5.18 -2.19 -12.46
N CYS A 127 4.29 -1.47 -11.79
CA CYS A 127 3.42 -0.50 -12.45
C CYS A 127 3.15 0.79 -11.65
N GLY A 128 3.56 0.89 -10.39
CA GLY A 128 3.26 2.03 -9.53
C GLY A 128 3.80 3.36 -10.07
N LYS A 129 5.02 3.39 -10.63
CA LYS A 129 5.59 4.64 -11.19
C LYS A 129 4.77 5.21 -12.35
N SER A 130 4.30 4.36 -13.28
CA SER A 130 3.49 4.82 -14.42
C SER A 130 2.09 5.24 -13.98
N LEU A 131 1.49 4.53 -13.03
CA LEU A 131 0.18 4.88 -12.46
C LEU A 131 0.23 6.18 -11.67
N LEU A 132 1.28 6.41 -10.87
CA LEU A 132 1.49 7.69 -10.17
C LEU A 132 1.61 8.86 -11.14
N ARG A 133 2.35 8.69 -12.25
CA ARG A 133 2.40 9.75 -13.29
C ARG A 133 1.01 10.07 -13.83
N ALA A 134 0.17 9.06 -14.04
CA ALA A 134 -1.21 9.27 -14.49
C ALA A 134 -2.07 9.97 -13.43
N VAL A 135 -1.91 9.65 -12.15
CA VAL A 135 -2.55 10.38 -11.04
C VAL A 135 -2.17 11.87 -11.08
N TYR A 136 -0.87 12.17 -11.18
CA TYR A 136 -0.40 13.56 -11.13
C TYR A 136 -0.63 14.35 -12.42
N ALA A 137 -0.82 13.68 -13.55
CA ALA A 137 -1.23 14.34 -14.80
C ALA A 137 -2.60 15.00 -14.68
N SER A 138 -3.47 14.53 -13.78
CA SER A 138 -4.79 15.12 -13.52
C SER A 138 -4.74 16.45 -12.72
N LYS A 139 -3.55 16.98 -12.40
CA LYS A 139 -3.40 18.30 -11.76
C LYS A 139 -3.59 19.47 -12.74
N THR A 140 -3.55 19.19 -14.03
CA THR A 140 -3.67 20.14 -15.14
C THR A 140 -5.10 20.19 -15.64
#